data_AF-A0A1Z8ZPL6-F1
#
_entry.id   AF-A0A1Z8ZPL6-F1
#
_cell.length_a   1.000
_cell.length_b   1.000
_cell.length_c   1.000
_cell.angle_alpha   90.00
_cell.angle_beta   90.00
_cell.angle_gamma   90.00
#
_symmetry.space_group_name_H-M   'P 1'
#
loop_
_entity.id
_entity.type
_entity.pdbx_description
1 polymer ?
#
loop_
_entity_poly.entity_id
_entity_poly.type
_entity_poly.pdbx_seq_one_letter_code
_entity_poly.pdbx_strand_id
1 'polypeptide(L)'
;MHSSRLPIFLALVLQTAAHASVNLLTNPSAQGGATTGWSVVNGGNGWTTRPDSVDADGASFLTSYDWCTRSQTIDLLAKGYTPEFLDSSPPILVREYFKGVNNVSDFYFLRVELRDENGLVLQSWEAGNQTSPLTATGVWELQEHIFENYPAGVREIFWQDGGDDAEYWAGHYGTLLDGAELTFNDPAPTDLHLTPGTYPLNAPGGGISGILNTDDNPDASHTYDLVGNTVIETLVPLQSTWSFLDDGSDQGTAWRQPIFDDSTWASGSAELGYGEGDELSTIAGQGTHFTNYFRHRFILDAGELADISGLSLRLKRDDGAVVYLNGNEIVRENLPGGVITFNTPASSAPDDGQLFHTFNIDS
;
A
#
# COMPACT_ATOMS: atom_id res chain seq x y z
N MET A 1 14.71 -36.38 27.80
CA MET A 1 15.74 -36.35 26.74
C MET A 1 15.03 -36.62 25.42
N HIS A 2 14.50 -35.57 24.79
CA HIS A 2 13.99 -35.61 23.41
C HIS A 2 14.56 -34.36 22.74
N SER A 3 15.29 -34.58 21.65
CA SER A 3 16.08 -33.61 20.89
C SER A 3 15.24 -33.15 19.70
N SER A 4 15.10 -31.85 19.56
CA SER A 4 14.44 -31.11 18.48
C SER A 4 15.30 -30.97 17.22
N ARG A 5 14.67 -30.57 16.10
CA ARG A 5 15.23 -30.53 14.74
C ARG A 5 14.76 -29.27 13.94
N LEU A 6 15.61 -28.85 12.97
CA LEU A 6 15.64 -27.54 12.28
C LEU A 6 14.95 -27.52 10.89
N PRO A 7 14.36 -26.38 10.47
CA PRO A 7 14.75 -25.72 9.18
C PRO A 7 14.92 -24.17 9.17
N ILE A 8 15.56 -23.64 8.10
CA ILE A 8 15.65 -22.20 7.75
C ILE A 8 14.70 -21.86 6.57
N PHE A 9 13.88 -20.81 6.67
CA PHE A 9 13.10 -20.21 5.56
C PHE A 9 13.61 -18.83 5.22
N LEU A 10 13.54 -18.41 3.97
CA LEU A 10 13.72 -17.02 3.58
C LEU A 10 12.53 -16.57 2.72
N ALA A 11 11.81 -15.55 3.15
CA ALA A 11 10.87 -14.80 2.35
C ALA A 11 11.37 -13.35 2.32
N LEU A 12 11.92 -12.93 1.18
CA LEU A 12 12.21 -11.53 0.91
C LEU A 12 10.93 -10.92 0.35
N VAL A 13 10.38 -9.99 1.10
CA VAL A 13 9.19 -9.21 0.78
C VAL A 13 9.70 -7.83 0.36
N LEU A 14 9.52 -7.51 -0.91
CA LEU A 14 9.65 -6.15 -1.41
C LEU A 14 8.50 -5.33 -0.83
N GLN A 15 8.81 -4.18 -0.26
CA GLN A 15 7.86 -3.09 -0.30
C GLN A 15 8.17 -2.33 -1.58
N THR A 16 7.35 -2.55 -2.60
CA THR A 16 7.38 -1.70 -3.78
C THR A 16 6.91 -0.31 -3.39
N ALA A 17 7.44 0.67 -4.10
CA ALA A 17 7.37 2.09 -3.82
C ALA A 17 5.93 2.53 -3.67
N ALA A 18 5.76 3.58 -2.88
CA ALA A 18 4.55 4.38 -2.92
C ALA A 18 4.28 4.83 -4.35
N HIS A 19 3.23 4.30 -4.98
CA HIS A 19 2.65 4.94 -6.16
C HIS A 19 2.04 6.25 -5.68
N ALA A 20 2.74 7.37 -5.88
CA ALA A 20 2.21 8.69 -5.56
C ALA A 20 1.02 8.97 -6.50
N SER A 21 -0.19 8.71 -6.03
CA SER A 21 -1.40 9.03 -6.74
C SER A 21 -1.88 10.43 -6.34
N VAL A 22 -2.22 11.25 -7.33
CA VAL A 22 -2.75 12.61 -7.12
C VAL A 22 -4.26 12.50 -6.99
N ASN A 23 -4.81 12.84 -5.83
CA ASN A 23 -6.26 12.93 -5.69
C ASN A 23 -6.77 14.04 -6.62
N LEU A 24 -7.68 13.68 -7.52
CA LEU A 24 -8.20 14.58 -8.54
C LEU A 24 -9.23 15.57 -7.98
N LEU A 25 -9.80 15.25 -6.81
CA LEU A 25 -10.76 16.08 -6.09
C LEU A 25 -10.06 17.25 -5.39
N THR A 26 -10.71 18.41 -5.40
CA THR A 26 -10.32 19.55 -4.58
C THR A 26 -11.00 19.48 -3.23
N ASN A 27 -10.29 19.78 -2.14
CA ASN A 27 -10.84 19.84 -0.78
C ASN A 27 -11.63 18.56 -0.38
N PRO A 28 -11.00 17.37 -0.44
CA PRO A 28 -11.69 16.10 -0.21
C PRO A 28 -12.18 15.89 1.23
N SER A 29 -11.47 16.47 2.22
CA SER A 29 -11.73 16.29 3.67
C SER A 29 -12.06 17.61 4.39
N ALA A 30 -12.58 18.61 3.68
CA ALA A 30 -13.14 19.85 4.25
C ALA A 30 -12.14 20.79 4.93
N GLN A 31 -10.82 20.61 4.78
CA GLN A 31 -9.83 21.51 5.39
C GLN A 31 -9.91 22.93 4.79
N GLY A 32 -10.38 23.04 3.54
CA GLY A 32 -10.72 24.30 2.89
C GLY A 32 -12.09 24.87 3.29
N GLY A 33 -12.82 24.22 4.20
CA GLY A 33 -14.19 24.55 4.59
C GLY A 33 -15.26 23.77 3.80
N ALA A 34 -16.53 23.95 4.19
CA ALA A 34 -17.63 23.10 3.77
C ALA A 34 -18.05 23.23 2.29
N THR A 35 -17.55 24.22 1.55
CA THR A 35 -17.99 24.51 0.17
C THR A 35 -16.84 24.76 -0.81
N THR A 36 -15.60 24.89 -0.33
CA THR A 36 -14.47 25.24 -1.19
C THR A 36 -14.20 24.13 -2.20
N GLY A 37 -14.12 24.48 -3.49
CA GLY A 37 -13.89 23.49 -4.57
C GLY A 37 -15.09 22.65 -4.96
N TRP A 38 -16.23 22.80 -4.29
CA TRP A 38 -17.43 21.98 -4.52
C TRP A 38 -18.61 22.80 -5.03
N SER A 39 -19.38 22.24 -5.97
CA SER A 39 -20.72 22.74 -6.29
C SER A 39 -21.71 22.14 -5.29
N VAL A 40 -22.34 22.96 -4.44
CA VAL A 40 -23.18 22.47 -3.34
C VAL A 40 -24.66 22.80 -3.53
N VAL A 41 -25.52 21.87 -3.14
CA VAL A 41 -26.96 22.10 -2.90
C VAL A 41 -27.22 21.91 -1.42
N ASN A 42 -27.79 22.93 -0.78
CA ASN A 42 -28.08 22.93 0.65
C ASN A 42 -29.51 22.47 0.91
N GLY A 43 -29.66 21.35 1.60
CA GLY A 43 -30.88 21.00 2.31
C GLY A 43 -30.83 21.51 3.76
N GLY A 44 -31.97 21.77 4.39
CA GLY A 44 -32.03 22.26 5.77
C GLY A 44 -31.16 23.50 6.04
N ASN A 45 -30.32 23.42 7.07
CA ASN A 45 -29.32 24.43 7.43
C ASN A 45 -28.04 24.38 6.56
N GLY A 46 -27.96 23.46 5.60
CA GLY A 46 -26.86 23.32 4.64
C GLY A 46 -25.64 22.59 5.20
N TRP A 47 -24.52 22.72 4.49
CA TRP A 47 -23.24 22.12 4.88
C TRP A 47 -22.53 22.90 5.98
N THR A 48 -21.90 22.18 6.91
CA THR A 48 -20.89 22.72 7.84
C THR A 48 -19.69 21.77 7.90
N THR A 49 -18.66 22.15 8.66
CA THR A 49 -17.55 21.25 8.98
C THR A 49 -17.54 20.84 10.44
N ARG A 50 -16.90 19.71 10.74
CA ARG A 50 -16.69 19.20 12.10
C ARG A 50 -15.26 18.69 12.26
N PRO A 51 -14.62 18.85 13.44
CA PRO A 51 -13.27 18.32 13.67
C PRO A 51 -13.23 16.80 13.94
N ASP A 52 -14.27 16.07 13.52
CA ASP A 52 -14.39 14.62 13.68
C ASP A 52 -14.08 14.00 12.32
N SER A 53 -12.84 13.54 12.14
CA SER A 53 -12.36 13.02 10.85
C SER A 53 -11.82 11.60 11.00
N VAL A 54 -11.90 10.81 9.93
CA VAL A 54 -11.43 9.42 9.87
C VAL A 54 -9.91 9.35 9.68
N ASP A 55 -9.32 10.36 9.05
CA ASP A 55 -7.91 10.45 8.69
C ASP A 55 -7.08 11.34 9.65
N ALA A 56 -7.73 11.86 10.70
CA ALA A 56 -7.14 12.75 11.72
C ALA A 56 -6.58 14.08 11.19
N ASP A 57 -7.01 14.52 10.01
CA ASP A 57 -6.65 15.81 9.41
C ASP A 57 -7.35 17.02 10.08
N GLY A 58 -8.36 16.74 10.91
CA GLY A 58 -9.06 17.72 11.74
C GLY A 58 -10.28 18.36 11.08
N ALA A 59 -10.78 17.86 9.95
CA ALA A 59 -12.02 18.33 9.36
C ALA A 59 -12.80 17.22 8.62
N SER A 60 -14.12 17.33 8.62
CA SER A 60 -15.02 16.53 7.79
C SER A 60 -16.23 17.38 7.42
N PHE A 61 -16.92 17.01 6.34
CA PHE A 61 -18.17 17.64 5.95
C PHE A 61 -19.30 17.10 6.80
N LEU A 62 -20.27 17.95 7.15
CA LEU A 62 -21.44 17.55 7.91
C LEU A 62 -22.71 18.11 7.26
N THR A 63 -23.66 17.23 6.97
CA THR A 63 -24.95 17.58 6.37
C THR A 63 -25.98 18.03 7.41
N SER A 64 -27.11 18.53 6.91
CA SER A 64 -28.25 18.95 7.71
C SER A 64 -29.40 17.94 7.58
N TYR A 65 -30.64 18.40 7.79
CA TYR A 65 -31.86 17.60 7.88
C TYR A 65 -32.74 17.59 6.63
N ASP A 66 -32.23 18.13 5.52
CA ASP A 66 -32.67 17.70 4.19
C ASP A 66 -31.42 17.40 3.39
N TRP A 67 -31.55 16.63 2.31
CA TRP A 67 -30.51 16.32 1.35
C TRP A 67 -29.57 17.49 1.05
N CYS A 68 -28.38 17.41 1.62
CA CYS A 68 -27.25 18.22 1.25
C CYS A 68 -26.43 17.42 0.24
N THR A 69 -26.16 17.98 -0.93
CA THR A 69 -25.34 17.32 -1.95
C THR A 69 -24.19 18.21 -2.37
N ARG A 70 -23.10 17.59 -2.80
CA ARG A 70 -21.95 18.27 -3.40
C ARG A 70 -21.48 17.52 -4.63
N SER A 71 -20.89 18.26 -5.57
CA SER A 71 -20.33 17.67 -6.77
C SER A 71 -19.09 18.39 -7.27
N GLN A 72 -18.24 17.62 -7.96
CA GLN A 72 -17.10 18.09 -8.73
C GLN A 72 -17.11 17.44 -10.10
N THR A 73 -16.74 18.22 -11.10
CA THR A 73 -16.48 17.76 -12.46
C THR A 73 -14.99 17.92 -12.73
N ILE A 74 -14.32 16.83 -13.07
CA ILE A 74 -12.89 16.77 -13.28
C ILE A 74 -12.63 16.67 -14.79
N ASP A 75 -12.06 17.72 -15.38
CA ASP A 75 -11.53 17.70 -16.74
C ASP A 75 -10.14 17.04 -16.73
N LEU A 76 -10.05 15.83 -17.27
CA LEU A 76 -8.83 15.02 -17.22
C LEU A 76 -7.74 15.57 -18.14
N LEU A 77 -8.10 16.20 -19.26
CA LEU A 77 -7.13 16.82 -20.16
C LEU A 77 -6.54 18.08 -19.52
N ALA A 78 -7.38 18.89 -18.86
CA ALA A 78 -6.92 20.06 -18.10
C ALA A 78 -6.05 19.68 -16.88
N LYS A 79 -6.22 18.46 -16.35
CA LYS A 79 -5.35 17.89 -15.31
C LYS A 79 -4.04 17.31 -15.86
N GLY A 80 -3.83 17.35 -17.18
CA GLY A 80 -2.57 16.95 -17.83
C GLY A 80 -2.54 15.49 -18.32
N TYR A 81 -3.64 14.74 -18.23
CA TYR A 81 -3.69 13.37 -18.74
C TYR A 81 -3.81 13.35 -20.27
N THR A 82 -3.06 12.46 -20.91
CA THR A 82 -3.10 12.34 -22.37
C THR A 82 -4.27 11.45 -22.82
N PRO A 83 -4.85 11.70 -24.00
CA PRO A 83 -5.84 10.81 -24.61
C PRO A 83 -5.38 9.36 -24.68
N GLU A 84 -4.11 9.10 -25.02
CA GLU A 84 -3.56 7.75 -25.13
C GLU A 84 -3.56 7.01 -23.80
N PHE A 85 -3.22 7.69 -22.70
CA PHE A 85 -3.32 7.13 -21.35
C PHE A 85 -4.78 6.82 -21.01
N LEU A 86 -5.67 7.80 -21.16
CA LEU A 86 -7.09 7.63 -20.82
C LEU A 86 -7.79 6.53 -21.65
N ASP A 87 -7.43 6.40 -22.93
CA ASP A 87 -8.00 5.40 -23.83
C ASP A 87 -7.43 3.99 -23.62
N SER A 88 -6.37 3.85 -22.81
CA SER A 88 -5.90 2.54 -22.31
C SER A 88 -6.72 1.98 -21.14
N SER A 89 -7.70 2.76 -20.67
CA SER A 89 -8.59 2.45 -19.55
C SER A 89 -7.85 2.12 -18.23
N PRO A 90 -6.95 2.99 -17.76
CA PRO A 90 -6.21 2.81 -16.50
C PRO A 90 -7.20 2.69 -15.33
N PRO A 91 -7.01 1.77 -14.35
CA PRO A 91 -8.00 1.61 -13.30
C PRO A 91 -8.21 2.91 -12.51
N ILE A 92 -9.47 3.25 -12.21
CA ILE A 92 -9.82 4.47 -11.46
C ILE A 92 -10.39 4.06 -10.11
N LEU A 93 -9.72 4.45 -9.03
CA LEU A 93 -10.20 4.27 -7.66
C LEU A 93 -11.14 5.41 -7.28
N VAL A 94 -12.25 5.03 -6.65
CA VAL A 94 -13.24 5.88 -6.01
C VAL A 94 -13.41 5.40 -4.59
N ARG A 95 -13.23 6.26 -3.59
CA ARG A 95 -13.59 5.94 -2.21
C ARG A 95 -13.98 7.14 -1.37
N GLU A 96 -14.82 6.91 -0.37
CA GLU A 96 -15.21 7.93 0.61
C GLU A 96 -15.63 7.26 1.91
N TYR A 97 -15.33 7.90 3.03
CA TYR A 97 -15.83 7.52 4.34
C TYR A 97 -17.06 8.34 4.72
N PHE A 98 -18.03 7.66 5.34
CA PHE A 98 -19.24 8.30 5.82
C PHE A 98 -19.65 7.71 7.17
N LYS A 99 -20.36 8.50 8.00
CA LYS A 99 -21.04 8.02 9.21
C LYS A 99 -22.15 8.97 9.65
N GLY A 100 -23.13 8.45 10.36
CA GLY A 100 -24.12 9.26 11.06
C GLY A 100 -23.58 9.90 12.34
N VAL A 101 -24.31 10.87 12.87
CA VAL A 101 -23.95 11.60 14.08
C VAL A 101 -24.58 10.96 15.33
N ASN A 102 -23.87 10.99 16.46
CA ASN A 102 -24.37 10.61 17.80
C ASN A 102 -24.92 9.17 17.94
N ASN A 103 -24.42 8.20 17.16
CA ASN A 103 -24.88 6.81 17.13
C ASN A 103 -26.32 6.62 16.64
N VAL A 104 -26.88 7.60 15.94
CA VAL A 104 -28.14 7.46 15.19
C VAL A 104 -27.81 7.21 13.72
N SER A 105 -28.77 6.69 12.96
CA SER A 105 -28.58 6.26 11.59
C SER A 105 -29.08 7.31 10.62
N ASP A 106 -28.18 7.86 9.80
CA ASP A 106 -28.49 8.89 8.80
C ASP A 106 -28.52 8.30 7.39
N PHE A 107 -28.69 9.15 6.37
CA PHE A 107 -28.70 8.74 4.97
C PHE A 107 -27.48 9.22 4.20
N TYR A 108 -26.99 8.39 3.30
CA TYR A 108 -25.83 8.68 2.46
C TYR A 108 -26.04 8.16 1.03
N PHE A 109 -25.43 8.83 0.05
CA PHE A 109 -25.17 8.25 -1.25
C PHE A 109 -23.89 8.81 -1.88
N LEU A 110 -23.33 8.05 -2.82
CA LEU A 110 -22.25 8.49 -3.71
C LEU A 110 -22.51 7.98 -5.13
N ARG A 111 -22.29 8.84 -6.12
CA ARG A 111 -22.40 8.56 -7.55
C ARG A 111 -21.17 9.10 -8.26
N VAL A 112 -20.57 8.26 -9.09
CA VAL A 112 -19.46 8.64 -9.97
C VAL A 112 -19.75 8.23 -11.41
N GLU A 113 -19.44 9.11 -12.35
CA GLU A 113 -19.63 8.88 -13.78
C GLU A 113 -18.35 9.16 -14.56
N LEU A 114 -17.99 8.23 -15.44
CA LEU A 114 -16.99 8.41 -16.46
C LEU A 114 -17.68 8.94 -17.71
N ARG A 115 -17.22 10.09 -18.22
CA ARG A 115 -17.88 10.80 -19.32
C ARG A 115 -16.90 11.12 -20.44
N ASP A 116 -17.43 11.20 -21.66
CA ASP A 116 -16.68 11.64 -22.83
C ASP A 116 -16.48 13.17 -22.86
N GLU A 117 -15.80 13.68 -23.90
CA GLU A 117 -15.55 15.12 -24.10
C GLU A 117 -16.81 15.98 -24.23
N ASN A 118 -17.96 15.36 -24.51
CA ASN A 118 -19.25 16.03 -24.67
C ASN A 118 -20.14 15.86 -23.42
N GLY A 119 -19.63 15.23 -22.37
CA GLY A 119 -20.37 14.94 -21.14
C GLY A 119 -21.31 13.73 -21.24
N LEU A 120 -21.21 12.90 -22.29
CA LEU A 120 -21.97 11.65 -22.38
C LEU A 120 -21.42 10.64 -21.38
N VAL A 121 -22.30 10.06 -20.55
CA VAL A 121 -21.93 9.01 -19.61
C VAL A 121 -21.57 7.73 -20.37
N LEU A 122 -20.30 7.32 -20.24
CA LEU A 122 -19.78 6.07 -20.78
C LEU A 122 -19.96 4.91 -19.79
N GLN A 123 -19.75 5.20 -18.50
CA GLN A 123 -19.96 4.26 -17.41
C GLN A 123 -20.28 5.02 -16.12
N SER A 124 -21.06 4.42 -15.23
CA SER A 124 -21.41 5.00 -13.93
C SER A 124 -21.41 3.94 -12.85
N TRP A 125 -21.14 4.37 -11.63
CA TRP A 125 -21.32 3.59 -10.42
C TRP A 125 -22.03 4.43 -9.37
N GLU A 126 -22.89 3.78 -8.57
CA GLU A 126 -23.58 4.41 -7.45
C GLU A 126 -23.58 3.50 -6.23
N ALA A 127 -23.41 4.11 -5.07
CA ALA A 127 -23.61 3.55 -3.75
C ALA A 127 -24.84 4.24 -3.13
N GLY A 128 -26.02 3.65 -3.33
CA GLY A 128 -27.29 4.27 -2.97
C GLY A 128 -27.64 5.49 -3.83
N ASN A 129 -28.78 6.11 -3.55
CA ASN A 129 -29.22 7.37 -4.14
C ASN A 129 -30.25 8.06 -3.23
N GLN A 130 -30.67 9.29 -3.54
CA GLN A 130 -31.61 10.04 -2.69
C GLN A 130 -32.97 9.35 -2.48
N THR A 131 -33.37 8.42 -3.35
CA THR A 131 -34.63 7.65 -3.20
C THR A 131 -34.45 6.30 -2.51
N SER A 132 -33.23 5.76 -2.50
CA SER A 132 -32.85 4.50 -1.88
C SER A 132 -31.43 4.64 -1.30
N PRO A 133 -31.25 5.43 -0.24
CA PRO A 133 -29.94 5.77 0.27
C PRO A 133 -29.33 4.61 1.07
N LEU A 134 -28.02 4.67 1.26
CA LEU A 134 -27.35 3.86 2.26
C LEU A 134 -27.64 4.41 3.66
N THR A 135 -27.59 3.52 4.64
CA THR A 135 -27.72 3.89 6.05
C THR A 135 -26.32 4.21 6.60
N ALA A 136 -26.14 5.42 7.11
CA ALA A 136 -24.91 5.87 7.74
C ALA A 136 -25.01 5.63 9.26
N THR A 137 -24.31 4.62 9.79
CA THR A 137 -24.35 4.33 11.24
C THR A 137 -23.41 5.24 12.03
N GLY A 138 -23.39 5.16 13.36
CA GLY A 138 -22.44 5.94 14.19
C GLY A 138 -20.96 5.58 14.06
N VAL A 139 -20.59 4.67 13.15
CA VAL A 139 -19.22 4.22 12.91
C VAL A 139 -18.84 4.63 11.49
N TRP A 140 -17.58 5.02 11.29
CA TRP A 140 -17.05 5.28 9.95
C TRP A 140 -17.15 4.03 9.07
N GLU A 141 -17.85 4.17 7.96
CA GLU A 141 -18.04 3.16 6.93
C GLU A 141 -17.36 3.63 5.65
N LEU A 142 -16.76 2.71 4.91
CA LEU A 142 -16.07 2.98 3.64
C LEU A 142 -16.96 2.54 2.48
N GLN A 143 -17.18 3.42 1.52
CA GLN A 143 -17.54 3.00 0.16
C GLN A 143 -16.32 3.05 -0.74
N GLU A 144 -16.14 1.99 -1.53
CA GLU A 144 -15.01 1.85 -2.44
C GLU A 144 -15.46 1.19 -3.75
N HIS A 145 -14.93 1.70 -4.87
CA HIS A 145 -15.12 1.13 -6.19
C HIS A 145 -13.88 1.35 -7.05
N ILE A 146 -13.57 0.38 -7.91
CA ILE A 146 -12.55 0.53 -8.94
C ILE A 146 -13.23 0.35 -10.30
N PHE A 147 -13.16 1.37 -11.14
CA PHE A 147 -13.53 1.22 -12.55
C PHE A 147 -12.38 0.54 -13.29
N GLU A 148 -12.66 -0.59 -13.91
CA GLU A 148 -11.73 -1.32 -14.77
C GLU A 148 -12.40 -1.63 -16.10
N ASN A 149 -11.60 -1.78 -17.17
CA ASN A 149 -12.07 -2.19 -18.49
C ASN A 149 -13.23 -1.32 -19.03
N TYR A 150 -13.27 -0.05 -18.64
CA TYR A 150 -14.28 0.90 -19.10
C TYR A 150 -14.04 1.32 -20.56
N PRO A 151 -15.07 1.76 -21.30
CA PRO A 151 -14.91 2.17 -22.68
C PRO A 151 -13.88 3.29 -22.85
N ALA A 152 -13.09 3.23 -23.93
CA ALA A 152 -12.21 4.33 -24.32
C ALA A 152 -13.02 5.62 -24.60
N GLY A 153 -12.36 6.77 -24.55
CA GLY A 153 -12.97 8.08 -24.77
C GLY A 153 -13.33 8.85 -23.49
N VAL A 154 -12.99 8.34 -22.31
CA VAL A 154 -13.17 9.07 -21.04
C VAL A 154 -12.31 10.35 -21.04
N ARG A 155 -12.92 11.49 -20.80
CA ARG A 155 -12.26 12.81 -20.71
C ARG A 155 -12.70 13.62 -19.49
N GLU A 156 -13.84 13.26 -18.91
CA GLU A 156 -14.39 13.89 -17.73
C GLU A 156 -14.78 12.83 -16.70
N ILE A 157 -14.56 13.13 -15.42
CA ILE A 157 -15.16 12.37 -14.30
C ILE A 157 -16.08 13.29 -13.53
N PHE A 158 -17.31 12.83 -13.29
CA PHE A 158 -18.26 13.53 -12.42
C PHE A 158 -18.42 12.79 -11.11
N TRP A 159 -18.22 13.50 -10.00
CA TRP A 159 -18.44 13.04 -8.64
C TRP A 159 -19.65 13.74 -8.04
N GLN A 160 -20.53 13.00 -7.38
CA GLN A 160 -21.59 13.56 -6.55
C GLN A 160 -21.86 12.67 -5.34
N ASP A 161 -21.82 13.27 -4.15
CA ASP A 161 -22.22 12.62 -2.92
C ASP A 161 -23.22 13.50 -2.15
N GLY A 162 -23.74 12.95 -1.06
CA GLY A 162 -24.55 13.72 -0.13
C GLY A 162 -25.10 12.91 1.02
N GLY A 163 -25.75 13.62 1.93
CA GLY A 163 -26.35 13.05 3.12
C GLY A 163 -27.55 13.84 3.63
N ASP A 164 -28.33 13.18 4.47
CA ASP A 164 -29.55 13.69 5.07
C ASP A 164 -29.73 13.07 6.48
N ASP A 165 -30.37 13.80 7.37
CA ASP A 165 -30.74 13.36 8.72
C ASP A 165 -32.00 12.50 8.65
N ALA A 166 -31.97 11.30 9.21
CA ALA A 166 -33.15 10.44 9.23
C ALA A 166 -34.23 10.92 10.21
N GLU A 167 -33.84 11.65 11.25
CA GLU A 167 -34.71 12.13 12.32
C GLU A 167 -35.30 13.52 12.06
N TYR A 168 -34.81 14.23 11.04
CA TYR A 168 -35.28 15.54 10.62
C TYR A 168 -35.08 16.63 11.71
N TRP A 169 -33.98 16.56 12.46
CA TRP A 169 -33.64 17.50 13.52
C TRP A 169 -32.99 18.76 12.98
N ALA A 170 -33.62 19.91 13.28
CA ALA A 170 -33.09 21.21 12.89
C ALA A 170 -31.64 21.41 13.40
N GLY A 171 -30.72 21.67 12.48
CA GLY A 171 -29.29 21.77 12.76
C GLY A 171 -28.45 20.88 11.84
N HIS A 172 -27.28 20.48 12.33
CA HIS A 172 -26.32 19.66 11.58
C HIS A 172 -26.20 18.30 12.27
N TYR A 173 -27.20 17.46 12.02
CA TYR A 173 -27.34 16.15 12.64
C TYR A 173 -27.34 15.00 11.62
N GLY A 174 -27.20 15.31 10.32
CA GLY A 174 -27.09 14.28 9.29
C GLY A 174 -25.67 13.70 9.20
N THR A 175 -25.37 13.14 8.04
CA THR A 175 -24.14 12.39 7.76
C THR A 175 -22.88 13.25 7.75
N LEU A 176 -21.81 12.71 8.36
CA LEU A 176 -20.44 13.13 8.21
C LEU A 176 -19.81 12.45 6.99
N LEU A 177 -19.14 13.21 6.13
CA LEU A 177 -18.41 12.72 4.96
C LEU A 177 -16.95 13.14 5.03
N ASP A 178 -16.05 12.22 4.69
CA ASP A 178 -14.61 12.44 4.85
C ASP A 178 -13.76 11.55 3.94
N GLY A 179 -12.52 11.97 3.68
CA GLY A 179 -11.54 11.17 2.93
C GLY A 179 -11.97 10.81 1.51
N ALA A 180 -12.68 11.70 0.82
CA ALA A 180 -13.10 11.47 -0.56
C ALA A 180 -11.89 11.38 -1.49
N GLU A 181 -11.80 10.32 -2.30
CA GLU A 181 -10.66 10.08 -3.17
C GLU A 181 -11.08 9.60 -4.55
N LEU A 182 -10.48 10.26 -5.54
CA LEU A 182 -10.56 9.90 -6.95
C LEU A 182 -9.14 9.88 -7.53
N THR A 183 -8.63 8.70 -7.85
CA THR A 183 -7.24 8.50 -8.31
C THR A 183 -7.18 7.49 -9.45
N PHE A 184 -6.14 7.57 -10.29
CA PHE A 184 -5.77 6.48 -11.19
C PHE A 184 -4.79 5.54 -10.48
N ASN A 185 -4.92 4.22 -10.67
CA ASN A 185 -3.99 3.21 -10.16
C ASN A 185 -2.77 3.02 -11.11
N ASP A 186 -2.10 4.10 -11.53
CA ASP A 186 -0.90 4.03 -12.39
C ASP A 186 0.34 4.57 -11.63
N PRO A 187 1.60 4.20 -11.98
CA PRO A 187 2.78 4.68 -11.28
C PRO A 187 2.92 6.18 -11.43
N ALA A 188 3.58 6.80 -10.46
CA ALA A 188 3.72 8.24 -10.34
C ALA A 188 4.09 8.90 -11.69
N PRO A 189 3.61 10.12 -11.98
CA PRO A 189 4.08 10.88 -13.13
C PRO A 189 5.61 10.93 -13.13
N THR A 190 6.19 10.75 -14.30
CA THR A 190 7.62 10.43 -14.55
C THR A 190 8.61 11.54 -14.20
N ASP A 191 8.19 12.61 -13.52
CA ASP A 191 9.12 13.60 -12.97
C ASP A 191 8.58 14.23 -11.67
N LEU A 192 8.93 13.63 -10.53
CA LEU A 192 8.70 14.18 -9.19
C LEU A 192 9.99 14.87 -8.73
N HIS A 193 10.06 16.20 -8.86
CA HIS A 193 11.17 16.97 -8.33
C HIS A 193 10.99 17.29 -6.83
N LEU A 194 11.60 16.47 -5.96
CA LEU A 194 11.67 16.73 -4.53
C LEU A 194 12.65 17.88 -4.23
N THR A 195 12.16 19.04 -3.78
CA THR A 195 13.02 20.09 -3.22
C THR A 195 13.41 19.75 -1.77
N PRO A 196 14.70 19.80 -1.37
CA PRO A 196 15.11 19.54 0.01
C PRO A 196 14.42 20.47 1.02
N GLY A 197 13.76 19.88 2.01
CA GLY A 197 13.11 20.57 3.13
C GLY A 197 12.77 19.59 4.25
N THR A 198 12.58 20.10 5.47
CA THR A 198 12.13 19.30 6.63
C THR A 198 10.62 19.32 6.74
N TYR A 199 9.97 18.15 6.67
CA TYR A 199 8.52 17.99 6.81
C TYR A 199 8.18 17.02 7.96
N PRO A 200 7.11 17.28 8.73
CA PRO A 200 6.73 16.40 9.84
C PRO A 200 6.16 15.07 9.34
N LEU A 201 6.79 13.95 9.72
CA LEU A 201 6.17 12.62 9.73
C LEU A 201 4.97 12.67 10.69
N ASN A 202 3.74 12.50 10.20
CA ASN A 202 2.59 11.89 10.91
C ASN A 202 1.29 12.03 10.08
N ALA A 203 1.21 11.38 8.92
CA ALA A 203 -0.06 11.00 8.32
C ALA A 203 -0.35 9.52 8.67
N PRO A 204 -1.57 9.15 9.08
CA PRO A 204 -1.89 7.77 9.41
C PRO A 204 -1.96 6.96 8.10
N GLY A 205 -1.02 6.02 7.95
CA GLY A 205 -0.88 5.19 6.75
C GLY A 205 0.08 5.78 5.72
N GLY A 206 1.36 5.93 6.06
CA GLY A 206 2.45 6.03 5.07
C GLY A 206 2.43 7.19 4.07
N GLY A 207 1.56 8.19 4.23
CA GLY A 207 1.45 9.33 3.33
C GLY A 207 2.70 10.21 3.31
N ILE A 208 3.38 10.25 2.17
CA ILE A 208 4.40 11.25 1.82
C ILE A 208 3.65 12.49 1.33
N SER A 209 3.96 13.68 1.85
CA SER A 209 3.39 14.94 1.35
C SER A 209 4.45 15.71 0.56
N GLY A 210 4.11 16.23 -0.61
CA GLY A 210 5.01 16.93 -1.52
C GLY A 210 4.28 18.04 -2.29
N ILE A 211 5.01 19.09 -2.68
CA ILE A 211 4.49 20.17 -3.52
C ILE A 211 4.83 19.83 -4.97
N LEU A 212 3.82 19.71 -5.84
CA LEU A 212 3.99 19.51 -7.28
C LEU A 212 4.20 20.88 -7.95
N ASN A 213 5.40 21.12 -8.50
CA ASN A 213 5.62 22.23 -9.42
C ASN A 213 5.26 21.75 -10.83
N THR A 214 4.14 22.23 -11.38
CA THR A 214 3.83 22.05 -12.80
C THR A 214 4.54 23.15 -13.60
N ASP A 215 5.20 22.80 -14.69
CA ASP A 215 5.94 23.76 -15.54
C ASP A 215 5.02 24.74 -16.33
N ASP A 216 3.72 24.72 -16.08
CA ASP A 216 2.75 25.67 -16.62
C ASP A 216 2.32 26.69 -15.56
N ASN A 217 3.04 27.82 -15.53
CA ASN A 217 2.79 29.06 -14.79
C ASN A 217 3.41 29.16 -13.37
N PRO A 218 4.53 29.90 -13.19
CA PRO A 218 5.27 29.98 -11.92
C PRO A 218 4.54 30.72 -10.76
N ASP A 219 3.30 31.20 -10.96
CA ASP A 219 2.57 32.02 -9.99
C ASP A 219 1.31 31.36 -9.39
N ALA A 220 1.00 30.09 -9.70
CA ALA A 220 -0.14 29.38 -9.11
C ALA A 220 0.33 28.17 -8.29
N SER A 221 0.39 28.31 -6.96
CA SER A 221 0.59 27.15 -6.08
C SER A 221 -0.72 26.37 -5.97
N HIS A 222 -0.72 25.11 -6.43
CA HIS A 222 -1.79 24.17 -6.16
C HIS A 222 -1.33 23.21 -5.06
N THR A 223 -2.14 23.05 -4.01
CA THR A 223 -1.93 22.04 -2.96
C THR A 223 -2.59 20.74 -3.42
N TYR A 224 -1.83 19.66 -3.50
CA TYR A 224 -2.33 18.31 -3.78
C TYR A 224 -2.00 17.40 -2.59
N ASP A 225 -2.95 16.58 -2.18
CA ASP A 225 -2.70 15.48 -1.26
C ASP A 225 -2.17 14.29 -2.08
N LEU A 226 -0.90 13.93 -1.83
CA LEU A 226 -0.30 12.72 -2.38
C LEU A 226 -0.72 11.54 -1.49
N VAL A 227 -1.55 10.65 -2.04
CA VAL A 227 -1.88 9.39 -1.38
C VAL A 227 -1.00 8.32 -2.01
N GLY A 228 -0.01 7.86 -1.25
CA GLY A 228 0.86 6.75 -1.64
C GLY A 228 0.38 5.46 -1.01
N ASN A 229 0.06 4.44 -1.81
CA ASN A 229 -0.14 3.09 -1.27
C ASN A 229 1.19 2.32 -1.34
N THR A 230 1.62 1.73 -0.22
CA THR A 230 2.74 0.78 -0.24
C THR A 230 2.22 -0.56 -0.73
N VAL A 231 2.63 -0.96 -1.92
CA VAL A 231 2.33 -2.31 -2.40
C VAL A 231 3.38 -3.26 -1.84
N ILE A 232 2.93 -4.42 -1.37
CA ILE A 232 3.81 -5.47 -0.88
C ILE A 232 3.99 -6.49 -1.99
N GLU A 233 5.17 -6.52 -2.60
CA GLU A 233 5.55 -7.53 -3.59
C GLU A 233 6.39 -8.64 -2.94
N THR A 234 6.17 -9.88 -3.33
CA THR A 234 6.97 -11.00 -2.81
C THR A 234 8.05 -11.39 -3.83
N LEU A 235 9.31 -11.05 -3.55
CA LEU A 235 10.42 -11.42 -4.43
C LEU A 235 10.79 -12.89 -4.38
N VAL A 236 10.77 -13.45 -3.17
CA VAL A 236 11.08 -14.85 -2.95
C VAL A 236 9.87 -15.46 -2.25
N PRO A 237 8.93 -16.03 -3.02
CA PRO A 237 7.79 -16.72 -2.46
C PRO A 237 8.21 -17.82 -1.50
N LEU A 238 7.37 -18.08 -0.49
CA LEU A 238 7.51 -19.29 0.30
C LEU A 238 7.52 -20.50 -0.63
N GLN A 239 8.31 -21.51 -0.28
CA GLN A 239 8.47 -22.74 -1.05
C GLN A 239 9.17 -22.59 -2.42
N SER A 240 9.78 -21.44 -2.68
CA SER A 240 10.73 -21.26 -3.78
C SER A 240 11.83 -22.32 -3.75
N THR A 241 12.37 -22.65 -4.91
CA THR A 241 13.52 -23.55 -5.04
C THR A 241 14.82 -22.83 -4.72
N TRP A 242 15.62 -23.44 -3.86
CA TRP A 242 16.91 -22.95 -3.40
C TRP A 242 18.01 -23.94 -3.79
N SER A 243 19.17 -23.43 -4.18
CA SER A 243 20.40 -24.22 -4.21
C SER A 243 20.95 -24.33 -2.79
N PHE A 244 21.38 -25.51 -2.38
CA PHE A 244 21.89 -25.76 -1.04
C PHE A 244 23.14 -26.65 -1.04
N LEU A 245 24.01 -26.41 -0.07
CA LEU A 245 25.18 -27.23 0.21
C LEU A 245 25.25 -27.57 1.69
N ASP A 246 25.26 -28.85 1.97
CA ASP A 246 25.15 -29.47 3.29
C ASP A 246 26.21 -30.58 3.47
N ASP A 247 27.39 -30.41 2.87
CA ASP A 247 28.50 -31.38 2.91
C ASP A 247 29.58 -31.05 3.96
N GLY A 248 29.41 -29.92 4.66
CA GLY A 248 30.29 -29.44 5.72
C GLY A 248 31.58 -28.77 5.24
N SER A 249 31.71 -28.52 3.93
CA SER A 249 32.85 -27.79 3.37
C SER A 249 32.79 -26.29 3.67
N ASP A 250 33.97 -25.66 3.80
CA ASP A 250 34.07 -24.20 3.95
C ASP A 250 33.99 -23.51 2.58
N GLN A 251 32.92 -22.76 2.35
CA GLN A 251 32.70 -22.00 1.11
C GLN A 251 33.35 -20.60 1.17
N GLY A 252 33.96 -20.23 2.29
CA GLY A 252 34.54 -18.91 2.52
C GLY A 252 33.51 -17.80 2.33
N THR A 253 33.87 -16.78 1.55
CA THR A 253 33.02 -15.60 1.27
C THR A 253 32.59 -15.50 -0.19
N ALA A 254 33.17 -16.30 -1.09
CA ALA A 254 32.90 -16.22 -2.53
C ALA A 254 31.44 -16.53 -2.87
N TRP A 255 30.84 -17.51 -2.16
CA TRP A 255 29.44 -17.91 -2.31
C TRP A 255 28.43 -16.80 -2.01
N ARG A 256 28.84 -15.66 -1.44
CA ARG A 256 27.94 -14.54 -1.15
C ARG A 256 27.75 -13.64 -2.36
N GLN A 257 28.60 -13.77 -3.38
CA GLN A 257 28.63 -12.88 -4.54
C GLN A 257 27.60 -13.29 -5.60
N PRO A 258 27.00 -12.34 -6.33
CA PRO A 258 26.03 -12.64 -7.39
C PRO A 258 26.58 -13.55 -8.49
N ILE A 259 27.88 -13.43 -8.77
CA ILE A 259 28.57 -14.15 -9.85
C ILE A 259 29.05 -15.56 -9.47
N PHE A 260 28.83 -16.00 -8.23
CA PHE A 260 29.25 -17.34 -7.81
C PHE A 260 28.47 -18.43 -8.54
N ASP A 261 29.18 -19.45 -8.99
CA ASP A 261 28.61 -20.62 -9.66
C ASP A 261 28.26 -21.69 -8.62
N ASP A 262 26.97 -21.85 -8.36
CA ASP A 262 26.39 -22.86 -7.46
C ASP A 262 25.82 -24.06 -8.24
N SER A 263 26.17 -24.24 -9.52
CA SER A 263 25.65 -25.32 -10.37
C SER A 263 25.94 -26.74 -9.87
N THR A 264 26.92 -26.89 -8.97
CA THR A 264 27.26 -28.16 -8.32
C THR A 264 26.54 -28.40 -7.00
N TRP A 265 25.80 -27.42 -6.49
CA TRP A 265 25.01 -27.53 -5.26
C TRP A 265 23.73 -28.32 -5.54
N ALA A 266 23.19 -28.99 -4.53
CA ALA A 266 21.89 -29.62 -4.65
C ALA A 266 20.81 -28.52 -4.74
N SER A 267 19.61 -28.86 -5.24
CA SER A 267 18.49 -27.91 -5.32
C SER A 267 17.21 -28.52 -4.78
N GLY A 268 16.41 -27.73 -4.04
CA GLY A 268 15.16 -28.19 -3.46
C GLY A 268 14.24 -27.04 -3.07
N SER A 269 12.94 -27.29 -2.94
CA SER A 269 11.99 -26.30 -2.44
C SER A 269 12.17 -26.10 -0.94
N ALA A 270 12.15 -24.85 -0.48
CA ALA A 270 11.98 -24.57 0.93
C ALA A 270 10.61 -25.12 1.40
N GLU A 271 10.40 -25.57 2.64
CA GLU A 271 11.29 -25.61 3.79
C GLU A 271 12.44 -26.62 3.61
N LEU A 272 13.67 -26.17 3.86
CA LEU A 272 14.91 -26.96 3.75
C LEU A 272 15.43 -27.29 5.15
N GLY A 273 15.33 -28.55 5.55
CA GLY A 273 15.64 -28.99 6.92
C GLY A 273 15.63 -30.50 7.07
N TYR A 274 15.43 -31.00 8.30
CA TYR A 274 15.27 -32.43 8.51
C TYR A 274 14.44 -32.79 9.76
N GLY A 275 13.47 -33.68 9.55
CA GLY A 275 12.92 -34.54 10.58
C GLY A 275 11.79 -33.99 11.44
N GLU A 276 11.22 -32.84 11.10
CA GLU A 276 9.93 -32.35 11.64
C GLU A 276 8.74 -32.76 10.75
N GLY A 277 9.00 -33.13 9.49
CA GLY A 277 7.99 -33.68 8.58
C GLY A 277 7.18 -32.63 7.83
N ASP A 278 7.50 -31.35 7.99
CA ASP A 278 7.03 -30.22 7.19
C ASP A 278 8.03 -29.80 6.09
N GLU A 279 9.22 -30.42 6.04
CA GLU A 279 10.24 -30.08 5.05
C GLU A 279 9.86 -30.54 3.64
N LEU A 280 9.90 -29.61 2.68
CA LEU A 280 9.74 -29.95 1.27
C LEU A 280 11.02 -30.52 0.67
N SER A 281 12.18 -30.20 1.24
CA SER A 281 13.46 -30.75 0.82
C SER A 281 14.35 -31.04 2.03
N THR A 282 14.82 -32.28 2.11
CA THR A 282 15.64 -32.75 3.23
C THR A 282 17.12 -32.44 3.00
N ILE A 283 17.78 -31.87 4.01
CA ILE A 283 19.24 -31.66 4.04
C ILE A 283 19.92 -32.64 5.02
N ALA A 284 21.24 -32.64 5.06
CA ALA A 284 22.04 -33.45 5.97
C ALA A 284 21.61 -33.24 7.43
N GLY A 285 21.33 -34.36 8.10
CA GLY A 285 20.78 -34.38 9.45
C GLY A 285 21.78 -34.01 10.55
N GLN A 286 21.28 -34.01 11.79
CA GLN A 286 21.98 -33.58 13.00
C GLN A 286 23.42 -34.13 13.16
N GLY A 287 24.33 -33.27 13.62
CA GLY A 287 25.68 -33.65 14.05
C GLY A 287 26.67 -33.92 12.91
N THR A 288 26.25 -33.66 11.67
CA THR A 288 27.11 -33.74 10.50
C THR A 288 28.00 -32.49 10.46
N HIS A 289 27.42 -31.29 10.35
CA HIS A 289 28.14 -30.04 10.09
C HIS A 289 27.48 -28.83 10.80
N PHE A 290 28.24 -27.77 11.10
CA PHE A 290 27.74 -26.55 11.77
C PHE A 290 26.96 -25.62 10.84
N THR A 291 27.34 -25.56 9.57
CA THR A 291 26.79 -24.60 8.60
C THR A 291 26.25 -25.35 7.40
N ASN A 292 25.04 -25.00 7.01
CA ASN A 292 24.47 -25.31 5.70
C ASN A 292 24.37 -24.00 4.91
N TYR A 293 24.67 -24.06 3.63
CA TYR A 293 24.60 -22.89 2.74
C TYR A 293 23.36 -22.98 1.87
N PHE A 294 22.71 -21.84 1.67
CA PHE A 294 21.51 -21.71 0.84
C PHE A 294 21.69 -20.51 -0.09
N ARG A 295 21.39 -20.68 -1.37
CA ARG A 295 21.43 -19.63 -2.39
C ARG A 295 20.16 -19.64 -3.23
N HIS A 296 19.62 -18.46 -3.47
CA HIS A 296 18.53 -18.21 -4.40
C HIS A 296 18.83 -16.95 -5.17
N ARG A 297 18.47 -16.95 -6.44
CA ARG A 297 18.66 -15.82 -7.34
C ARG A 297 17.31 -15.35 -7.84
N PHE A 298 17.06 -14.07 -7.65
CA PHE A 298 16.00 -13.33 -8.32
C PHE A 298 16.65 -12.24 -9.17
N ILE A 299 15.91 -11.72 -10.15
CA ILE A 299 16.36 -10.65 -11.05
C ILE A 299 15.32 -9.56 -10.94
N LEU A 300 15.80 -8.32 -10.83
CA LEU A 300 14.99 -7.13 -10.96
C LEU A 300 15.52 -6.32 -12.12
N ASP A 301 14.63 -5.75 -12.91
CA ASP A 301 14.98 -4.73 -13.88
C ASP A 301 15.25 -3.38 -13.21
N ALA A 302 15.73 -2.42 -14.02
CA ALA A 302 16.12 -1.11 -13.50
C ALA A 302 14.93 -0.28 -12.99
N GLY A 303 13.73 -0.51 -13.51
CA GLY A 303 12.49 0.13 -13.05
C GLY A 303 12.05 -0.47 -11.72
N GLU A 304 11.93 -1.80 -11.66
CA GLU A 304 11.59 -2.54 -10.44
C GLU A 304 12.52 -2.18 -9.27
N LEU A 305 13.82 -2.04 -9.54
CA LEU A 305 14.80 -1.63 -8.53
C LEU A 305 14.65 -0.17 -8.09
N ALA A 306 14.32 0.74 -9.01
CA ALA A 306 14.12 2.16 -8.69
C ALA A 306 12.88 2.36 -7.81
N ASP A 307 11.92 1.45 -7.93
CA ASP A 307 10.67 1.43 -7.15
C ASP A 307 10.83 0.69 -5.81
N ILE A 308 12.03 0.38 -5.32
CA ILE A 308 12.18 -0.23 -3.99
C ILE A 308 12.45 0.85 -2.94
N SER A 309 11.47 1.10 -2.06
CA SER A 309 11.64 2.01 -0.92
C SER A 309 12.00 1.30 0.38
N GLY A 310 11.83 -0.02 0.44
CA GLY A 310 12.12 -0.81 1.63
C GLY A 310 12.11 -2.32 1.34
N LEU A 311 12.84 -3.06 2.17
CA LEU A 311 12.93 -4.51 2.09
C LEU A 311 12.57 -5.12 3.45
N SER A 312 11.74 -6.16 3.45
CA SER A 312 11.48 -6.96 4.64
C SER A 312 11.90 -8.40 4.40
N LEU A 313 12.58 -8.99 5.38
CA LEU A 313 12.98 -10.38 5.37
C LEU A 313 12.21 -11.15 6.43
N ARG A 314 11.53 -12.22 6.03
CA ARG A 314 10.92 -13.20 6.91
C ARG A 314 11.75 -14.47 6.91
N LEU A 315 12.32 -14.80 8.06
CA LEU A 315 13.24 -15.90 8.23
C LEU A 315 12.70 -16.89 9.27
N LYS A 316 12.45 -18.15 8.92
CA LYS A 316 12.49 -19.21 9.95
C LYS A 316 13.94 -19.66 10.05
N ARG A 317 14.39 -20.04 11.23
CA ARG A 317 15.71 -20.63 11.44
C ARG A 317 15.68 -21.39 12.74
N ASP A 318 16.38 -22.49 12.81
CA ASP A 318 16.68 -23.14 14.07
C ASP A 318 18.18 -22.95 14.35
N ASP A 319 18.52 -22.74 15.61
CA ASP A 319 19.78 -22.17 16.09
C ASP A 319 20.09 -20.76 15.57
N GLY A 320 20.79 -20.59 14.45
CA GLY A 320 21.32 -19.28 14.04
C GLY A 320 21.48 -19.14 12.53
N ALA A 321 21.42 -17.91 12.04
CA ALA A 321 21.53 -17.63 10.61
C ALA A 321 22.18 -16.28 10.33
N VAL A 322 22.93 -16.21 9.23
CA VAL A 322 23.41 -14.96 8.65
C VAL A 322 23.02 -14.93 7.18
N VAL A 323 22.40 -13.84 6.75
CA VAL A 323 21.85 -13.66 5.40
C VAL A 323 22.62 -12.56 4.70
N TYR A 324 23.03 -12.86 3.46
CA TYR A 324 23.73 -11.92 2.59
C TYR A 324 22.90 -11.62 1.36
N LEU A 325 22.87 -10.35 0.95
CA LEU A 325 22.32 -9.90 -0.33
C LEU A 325 23.45 -9.26 -1.14
N ASN A 326 23.76 -9.85 -2.30
CA ASN A 326 24.82 -9.39 -3.20
C ASN A 326 26.17 -9.15 -2.50
N GLY A 327 26.51 -10.00 -1.54
CA GLY A 327 27.77 -9.93 -0.77
C GLY A 327 27.69 -9.13 0.53
N ASN A 328 26.65 -8.32 0.73
CA ASN A 328 26.46 -7.52 1.94
C ASN A 328 25.66 -8.30 2.97
N GLU A 329 26.09 -8.30 4.23
CA GLU A 329 25.34 -8.88 5.33
C GLU A 329 24.13 -8.00 5.64
N ILE A 330 22.91 -8.57 5.56
CA ILE A 330 21.67 -7.83 5.79
C ILE A 330 20.94 -8.27 7.05
N VAL A 331 21.12 -9.53 7.48
CA VAL A 331 20.55 -10.06 8.72
C VAL A 331 21.56 -10.98 9.38
N ARG A 332 21.68 -10.83 10.70
CA ARG A 332 22.38 -11.76 11.58
C ARG A 332 21.50 -12.06 12.77
N GLU A 333 21.04 -13.29 12.85
CA GLU A 333 20.10 -13.74 13.88
C GLU A 333 20.73 -14.85 14.73
N ASN A 334 20.72 -14.65 16.05
CA ASN A 334 21.24 -15.58 17.07
C ASN A 334 22.69 -16.05 16.83
N LEU A 335 23.53 -15.20 16.23
CA LEU A 335 24.97 -15.41 16.06
C LEU A 335 25.76 -14.31 16.79
N PRO A 336 27.00 -14.58 17.25
CA PRO A 336 27.79 -13.60 17.96
C PRO A 336 28.17 -12.40 17.07
N GLY A 337 28.51 -11.27 17.70
CA GLY A 337 29.15 -10.16 17.01
C GLY A 337 30.54 -10.54 16.48
N GLY A 338 31.07 -9.75 15.53
CA GLY A 338 32.40 -9.96 14.95
C GLY A 338 32.40 -10.85 13.70
N VAL A 339 33.56 -11.46 13.41
CA VAL A 339 33.76 -12.27 12.19
C VAL A 339 33.05 -13.61 12.32
N ILE A 340 32.17 -13.91 11.38
CA ILE A 340 31.48 -15.21 11.28
C ILE A 340 32.23 -16.12 10.30
N THR A 341 32.55 -17.32 10.78
CA THR A 341 33.11 -18.45 10.02
C THR A 341 32.12 -19.62 9.99
N PHE A 342 32.31 -20.60 9.12
CA PHE A 342 31.43 -21.78 9.02
C PHE A 342 31.39 -22.67 10.28
N ASN A 343 32.31 -22.48 11.23
CA ASN A 343 32.34 -23.16 12.52
C ASN A 343 31.81 -22.29 13.68
N THR A 344 31.19 -21.15 13.38
CA THR A 344 30.67 -20.26 14.41
C THR A 344 29.33 -20.80 14.91
N PRO A 345 29.21 -21.21 16.19
CA PRO A 345 27.95 -21.69 16.71
C PRO A 345 26.95 -20.55 16.89
N ALA A 346 25.66 -20.90 16.93
CA ALA A 346 24.64 -20.01 17.45
C ALA A 346 24.91 -19.64 18.91
N SER A 347 24.44 -18.46 19.32
CA SER A 347 24.65 -17.95 20.68
C SER A 347 23.75 -18.67 21.69
N SER A 348 22.62 -19.19 21.24
CA SER A 348 21.66 -19.99 22.01
C SER A 348 20.85 -20.91 21.09
N ALA A 349 20.07 -21.83 21.65
CA ALA A 349 19.17 -22.73 20.91
C ALA A 349 17.76 -22.66 21.55
N PRO A 350 17.03 -21.53 21.42
CA PRO A 350 15.84 -21.26 22.23
C PRO A 350 14.53 -21.77 21.61
N ASP A 351 14.53 -22.08 20.32
CA ASP A 351 13.35 -22.46 19.54
C ASP A 351 13.74 -23.52 18.50
N ASP A 352 12.74 -24.26 18.00
CA ASP A 352 12.93 -25.36 17.05
C ASP A 352 12.59 -24.94 15.60
N GLY A 353 12.85 -23.68 15.21
CA GLY A 353 12.65 -23.20 13.83
C GLY A 353 11.21 -23.02 13.37
N GLN A 354 10.24 -23.10 14.28
CA GLN A 354 8.81 -23.11 13.94
C GLN A 354 8.23 -21.71 13.67
N LEU A 355 8.93 -20.64 14.06
CA LEU A 355 8.44 -19.27 13.98
C LEU A 355 9.18 -18.45 12.92
N PHE A 356 8.44 -17.58 12.24
CA PHE A 356 9.03 -16.55 11.39
C PHE A 356 9.56 -15.40 12.24
N HIS A 357 10.80 -15.02 11.98
CA HIS A 357 11.43 -13.79 12.41
C HIS A 357 11.36 -12.78 11.26
N THR A 358 10.83 -11.59 11.52
CA THR A 358 10.72 -10.53 10.51
C THR A 358 11.75 -9.45 10.77
N PHE A 359 12.50 -9.08 9.74
CA PHE A 359 13.53 -8.04 9.77
C PHE A 359 13.20 -6.99 8.72
N ASN A 360 13.30 -5.72 9.09
CA ASN A 360 13.31 -4.63 8.12
C ASN A 360 14.78 -4.40 7.73
N ILE A 361 15.06 -4.37 6.43
CA ILE A 361 16.39 -4.15 5.89
C ILE A 361 16.45 -2.68 5.49
N ASP A 362 17.06 -1.87 6.37
CA ASP A 362 17.27 -0.46 6.10
C ASP A 362 18.26 -0.30 4.93
N SER A 363 17.97 0.64 4.02
CA SER A 363 18.76 0.96 2.83
C SER A 363 20.17 1.46 3.13
#